data_AF-A0A967LJZ9-F1
#
_entry.id   AF-A0A967LJZ9-F1
#
_cell.length_a   1.000
_cell.length_b   1.000
_cell.length_c   1.000
_cell.angle_alpha   90.00
_cell.angle_beta   90.00
_cell.angle_gamma   90.00
#
_symmetry.space_group_name_H-M   'P 1'
#
loop_
_entity.id
_entity.type
_entity.pdbx_description
1 polymer ?
#
loop_
_entity_poly.entity_id
_entity_poly.type
_entity_poly.pdbx_seq_one_letter_code
_entity_poly.pdbx_strand_id
1 'polypeptide(L)' 'RLLAAEFVNQRSAYHAVYFDPNGDGRGSYFDLEGESVRRAFLLKPLSYRRISSRFSGGRLHPVLNTWRAH' A
#
# COMPACT_ATOMS: atom_id res chain seq x y z
N ARG A 1 -5.00 3.32 19.71
CA ARG A 1 -3.94 3.94 18.86
C ARG A 1 -2.64 3.20 19.16
N LEU A 2 -1.99 2.65 18.14
CA LEU A 2 -0.73 1.91 18.29
C LEU A 2 0.39 2.95 18.45
N LEU A 3 1.16 2.90 19.54
CA LEU A 3 2.21 3.89 19.81
C LEU A 3 3.53 3.51 19.15
N ALA A 4 3.89 2.24 19.24
CA ALA A 4 5.02 1.66 18.55
C ALA A 4 4.71 0.21 18.20
N ALA A 5 5.31 -0.29 17.12
CA ALA A 5 5.28 -1.69 16.75
C ALA A 5 6.60 -2.12 16.12
N GLU A 6 6.94 -3.38 16.34
CA GLU A 6 8.06 -4.05 15.71
C GLU A 6 7.54 -5.27 14.95
N PHE A 7 8.02 -5.44 13.72
CA PHE A 7 7.68 -6.57 12.87
C PHE A 7 8.95 -7.16 12.26
N VAL A 8 9.21 -8.44 12.54
CA VAL A 8 10.36 -9.17 12.00
C VAL A 8 9.90 -10.05 10.84
N ASN A 9 10.40 -9.80 9.64
CA ASN A 9 10.14 -10.63 8.46
C ASN A 9 11.46 -11.09 7.84
N GLN A 10 11.65 -12.40 7.69
CA GLN A 10 12.82 -12.99 7.02
C GLN A 10 14.16 -12.39 7.50
N ARG A 11 14.29 -12.15 8.81
CA ARG A 11 15.45 -11.54 9.51
C ARG A 11 15.61 -10.01 9.39
N SER A 12 14.68 -9.32 8.73
CA SER A 12 14.63 -7.85 8.74
C SER A 12 13.62 -7.38 9.80
N ALA A 13 14.09 -6.59 10.76
CA ALA A 13 13.24 -5.90 11.73
C ALA A 13 12.72 -4.60 11.11
N TYR A 14 11.41 -4.37 11.24
CA TYR A 14 10.74 -3.15 10.83
C TYR A 14 10.11 -2.51 12.05
N HIS A 15 10.48 -1.26 12.31
CA HIS A 15 9.95 -0.48 13.43
C HIS A 15 8.97 0.57 12.91
N ALA A 16 7.89 0.79 13.64
CA ALA A 16 6.91 1.81 13.35
C ALA A 16 6.57 2.55 14.62
N VAL A 17 6.86 3.86 14.68
CA VAL A 17 6.56 4.74 15.80
C VAL A 17 5.53 5.76 15.35
N TYR A 18 4.45 5.88 16.11
CA TYR A 18 3.43 6.88 15.85
C TYR A 18 3.92 8.25 16.30
N PHE A 19 3.84 9.24 15.41
CA PHE A 19 4.21 10.63 15.68
C PHE A 19 3.10 11.59 15.23
N ASP A 20 2.71 12.51 16.14
CA ASP A 20 1.68 13.52 15.93
C ASP A 20 2.15 14.83 16.55
N PRO A 21 2.77 15.72 15.75
CA PRO A 21 3.34 16.96 16.25
C PRO A 21 2.27 17.99 16.66
N ASN A 22 1.06 17.88 16.13
CA ASN A 22 -0.01 18.87 16.35
C ASN A 22 -1.00 18.44 17.42
N GLY A 23 -0.96 17.17 17.86
CA GLY A 23 -1.91 16.62 18.83
C GLY A 23 -3.35 16.55 18.33
N ASP A 24 -3.57 16.70 17.02
CA ASP A 24 -4.88 16.73 16.39
C ASP A 24 -5.43 15.32 16.08
N GLY A 25 -4.68 14.28 16.46
CA GLY A 25 -5.02 12.88 16.21
C GLY A 25 -4.73 12.43 14.78
N ARG A 26 -4.12 13.28 13.94
CA ARG A 26 -3.74 12.98 12.55
C ARG A 26 -2.24 12.70 12.41
N GLY A 27 -1.70 11.94 13.35
CA GLY A 27 -0.31 11.50 13.28
C GLY A 27 -0.08 10.41 12.24
N SER A 28 1.19 10.27 11.89
CA SER A 28 1.68 9.26 10.94
C SER A 28 2.70 8.35 11.62
N TYR A 29 2.99 7.22 10.99
CA TYR A 29 3.98 6.27 11.50
C TYR A 29 5.29 6.47 10.77
N PHE A 30 6.39 6.48 11.52
CA PHE A 30 7.76 6.62 11.02
C PHE A 30 8.63 5.47 11.53
N ASP A 31 9.72 5.16 10.82
CA ASP A 31 10.77 4.28 11.35
C ASP A 31 11.67 5.04 12.35
N LEU A 32 12.74 4.40 12.79
CA LEU A 32 13.67 4.97 13.78
C LEU A 32 14.55 6.07 13.17
N GLU A 33 14.68 6.08 11.85
CA GLU A 33 15.43 7.03 11.06
C GLU A 33 14.59 8.26 10.67
N GLY A 34 13.28 8.24 10.93
CA GLY A 34 12.34 9.33 10.65
C GLY A 34 11.70 9.26 9.26
N GLU A 35 11.88 8.16 8.54
CA GLU A 35 11.25 7.91 7.25
C GLU A 35 9.83 7.35 7.45
N SER A 36 8.93 7.69 6.53
CA SER A 36 7.53 7.26 6.63
C SER A 36 7.39 5.76 6.37
N VAL A 37 7.00 4.99 7.39
CA VAL A 37 6.64 3.56 7.25
C VAL A 37 5.26 3.34 6.66
N ARG A 38 4.56 4.43 6.29
CA ARG A 38 3.50 4.35 5.29
C ARG A 38 4.16 4.05 3.95
N ARG A 39 4.68 2.81 3.84
CA ARG A 39 5.22 2.22 2.63
C ARG A 39 4.30 2.69 1.52
N ALA A 40 4.84 3.49 0.60
CA ALA A 40 4.26 3.62 -0.70
C ALA A 40 4.24 2.19 -1.22
N PHE A 41 3.13 1.48 -1.01
CA PHE A 41 2.84 0.30 -1.81
C PHE A 41 3.11 0.80 -3.21
N LEU A 42 4.17 0.28 -3.85
CA LEU A 42 4.41 0.60 -5.23
C LEU A 42 3.10 0.22 -5.90
N LEU A 43 2.32 1.23 -6.28
CA LEU A 43 0.97 1.04 -6.79
C LEU A 43 1.02 0.14 -8.04
N LYS A 44 2.23 -0.02 -8.61
CA LYS A 44 2.59 -1.00 -9.62
C LYS A 44 3.96 -1.65 -9.29
N PRO A 45 4.08 -2.99 -9.32
CA PRO A 45 5.34 -3.70 -9.06
C PRO A 45 6.39 -3.60 -10.18
N LEU A 46 6.09 -2.91 -11.30
CA LEU A 46 6.94 -2.82 -12.50
C LEU A 46 6.77 -1.44 -13.15
N SER A 47 7.79 -0.94 -13.88
CA SER A 47 7.65 0.21 -14.79
C SER A 47 6.81 -0.20 -16.01
N TYR A 48 5.61 0.35 -16.15
CA TYR A 48 4.69 0.06 -17.27
C TYR A 48 4.35 1.36 -18.00
N ARG A 49 4.35 1.32 -19.34
CA ARG A 49 4.02 2.48 -20.19
C ARG A 49 2.51 2.69 -20.35
N ARG A 50 1.70 1.62 -20.21
CA ARG A 50 0.23 1.64 -20.32
C ARG A 50 -0.37 0.41 -19.61
N ILE A 51 -1.44 0.60 -18.85
CA ILE A 51 -2.26 -0.51 -18.33
C ILE A 51 -3.13 -1.02 -19.48
N SER A 52 -2.93 -2.26 -19.91
CA SER A 52 -3.74 -2.87 -20.98
C SER A 52 -5.13 -3.33 -20.49
N SER A 53 -5.28 -3.64 -19.20
CA SER A 53 -6.57 -3.95 -18.57
C SER A 53 -6.53 -3.71 -17.07
N ARG A 54 -7.59 -3.12 -16.50
CA ARG A 54 -7.75 -2.91 -15.05
C ARG A 54 -8.60 -4.03 -14.47
N PHE A 55 -8.37 -4.36 -13.20
CA PHE A 55 -9.28 -5.23 -12.44
C PHE A 55 -10.69 -4.62 -12.44
N SER A 56 -11.67 -5.39 -12.89
CA SER A 56 -13.09 -5.05 -12.77
C SER A 56 -13.89 -6.32 -12.54
N GLY A 57 -14.90 -6.26 -11.67
CA GLY A 57 -15.79 -7.40 -11.37
C GLY A 57 -16.73 -7.79 -12.51
N GLY A 58 -16.58 -7.18 -13.69
CA GLY A 58 -17.42 -7.39 -14.86
C GLY A 58 -16.83 -6.67 -16.07
N ARG A 59 -15.81 -7.25 -16.68
CA ARG A 59 -15.32 -6.81 -18.00
C ARG A 59 -16.11 -7.53 -19.08
N LEU A 60 -16.72 -6.78 -19.99
CA LEU A 60 -17.35 -7.33 -21.19
C LEU A 60 -16.28 -7.87 -22.13
N HIS A 61 -16.37 -9.15 -22.49
CA HIS A 61 -15.47 -9.76 -23.45
C HIS A 61 -15.87 -9.34 -24.87
N PRO A 62 -15.03 -8.60 -25.63
CA PRO A 62 -15.44 -7.91 -26.86
C PRO A 62 -15.83 -8.84 -28.01
N VAL A 63 -15.45 -10.13 -27.94
CA VAL A 63 -15.79 -11.13 -28.96
C VAL A 63 -16.93 -12.05 -28.50
N LEU A 64 -17.09 -12.26 -27.20
CA LEU A 64 -18.01 -13.26 -26.65
C LEU A 64 -19.28 -12.62 -26.07
N ASN A 65 -19.32 -11.29 -25.93
CA ASN A 65 -20.41 -10.52 -25.31
C ASN A 65 -20.84 -11.01 -23.92
N THR A 66 -19.96 -11.73 -23.22
CA THR A 66 -20.18 -12.18 -21.84
C THR A 66 -19.43 -11.28 -20.86
N TRP A 67 -20.02 -11.07 -19.69
CA TRP A 67 -19.36 -10.41 -18.56
C TRP A 67 -18.46 -11.40 -17.82
N ARG A 68 -17.20 -11.05 -17.60
CA ARG A 68 -16.26 -11.85 -16.80
C ARG A 68 -15.54 -10.95 -15.79
N ALA A 69 -15.41 -11.39 -14.55
CA ALA A 69 -14.51 -10.76 -13.61
C ALA A 69 -13.07 -10.90 -14.13
N HIS A 70 -12.30 -9.82 -14.03
CA HIS A 70 -10.91 -9.74 -14.49
C HIS A 70 -9.92 -10.04 -13.37
#